data_AF-A0A849KKA5-F1
#
_entry.id   AF-A0A849KKA5-F1
#
_cell.length_a   1.000
_cell.length_b   1.000
_cell.length_c   1.000
_cell.angle_alpha   90.00
_cell.angle_beta   90.00
_cell.angle_gamma   90.00
#
_symmetry.space_group_name_H-M   'P 1'
#
loop_
_entity.id
_entity.type
_entity.pdbx_description
1 polymer ?
#
loop_
_entity_poly.entity_id
_entity_poly.type
_entity_poly.pdbx_seq_one_letter_code
_entity_poly.pdbx_strand_id
1 'polypeptide(L)'
;MNEAMAPLEPRDRASFASAEGKSTFNPELVVSGEVIREIVTKERLQNTGERILKVKKPDYLGTSKWAFRYGAQMIEAKLGDVKWLQDFQNGEVNLAPGDSLRVTLSEEVSYGYDGEVVHTDYEVQKVHGVVRGPRGSQIGLLGDAQ
;
A
#
# COMPACT_ATOMS: atom_id res chain seq x y z
N MET A 1 -47.02 15.60 -10.32
CA MET A 1 -45.71 15.00 -10.02
C MET A 1 -44.87 16.10 -9.39
N ASN A 2 -44.30 15.90 -8.20
CA ASN A 2 -43.69 16.96 -7.40
C ASN A 2 -42.28 17.28 -7.92
N GLU A 3 -42.11 18.41 -8.59
CA GLU A 3 -40.82 18.88 -9.16
C GLU A 3 -39.73 19.04 -8.08
N ALA A 4 -40.10 19.17 -6.81
CA ALA A 4 -39.15 19.33 -5.70
C ALA A 4 -38.26 18.11 -5.43
N MET A 5 -38.57 16.95 -6.02
CA MET A 5 -37.77 15.72 -5.92
C MET A 5 -37.08 15.34 -7.22
N ALA A 6 -37.13 16.19 -8.24
CA ALA A 6 -36.39 15.95 -9.48
C ALA A 6 -34.87 16.03 -9.22
N PRO A 7 -34.06 15.16 -9.83
CA PRO A 7 -32.61 15.26 -9.77
C PRO A 7 -32.12 16.56 -10.43
N LEU A 8 -30.95 17.04 -9.99
CA LEU A 8 -30.32 18.24 -10.57
C LEU A 8 -29.80 17.95 -11.97
N GLU A 9 -30.15 18.81 -12.93
CA GLU A 9 -29.61 18.77 -14.28
C GLU A 9 -28.20 19.42 -14.32
N PRO A 10 -27.37 19.15 -15.35
CA PRO A 10 -25.99 19.66 -15.41
C PRO A 10 -25.82 21.19 -15.36
N ARG A 11 -26.89 21.94 -15.64
CA ARG A 11 -26.90 23.42 -15.56
C ARG A 11 -27.42 23.95 -14.23
N ASP A 12 -27.95 23.08 -13.39
CA ASP A 12 -28.50 23.46 -12.10
C ASP A 12 -27.37 23.68 -11.09
N ARG A 13 -27.59 24.62 -10.18
CA ARG A 13 -26.66 24.92 -9.11
C ARG A 13 -27.38 24.82 -7.77
N ALA A 14 -26.83 24.02 -6.88
CA ALA A 14 -27.25 23.99 -5.49
C ALA A 14 -26.38 24.95 -4.67
N SER A 15 -27.01 25.71 -3.78
CA SER A 15 -26.30 26.55 -2.81
C SER A 15 -26.96 26.46 -1.45
N PHE A 16 -26.15 26.39 -0.41
CA PHE A 16 -26.60 26.40 0.98
C PHE A 16 -26.37 27.80 1.55
N ALA A 17 -27.38 28.35 2.23
CA ALA A 17 -27.29 29.66 2.89
C ALA A 17 -27.68 29.52 4.36
N SER A 18 -26.84 30.05 5.25
CA SER A 18 -27.08 30.12 6.69
C SER A 18 -26.70 31.51 7.21
N ALA A 19 -26.92 31.76 8.51
CA ALA A 19 -26.50 33.01 9.15
C ALA A 19 -24.97 33.24 9.08
N GLU A 20 -24.19 32.18 8.87
CA GLU A 20 -22.73 32.22 8.75
C GLU A 20 -22.24 32.47 7.32
N GLY A 21 -23.14 32.46 6.32
CA GLY A 21 -22.82 32.76 4.93
C GLY A 21 -23.47 31.82 3.92
N LYS A 22 -23.05 31.97 2.65
CA LYS A 22 -23.54 31.18 1.51
C LYS A 22 -22.41 30.34 0.91
N SER A 23 -22.63 29.05 0.77
CA SER A 23 -21.75 28.12 0.04
C SER A 23 -22.43 27.59 -1.21
N THR A 24 -21.66 27.27 -2.25
CA THR A 24 -22.16 26.68 -3.49
C THR A 24 -21.68 25.24 -3.58
N PHE A 25 -22.57 24.31 -3.89
CA PHE A 25 -22.22 22.92 -4.15
C PHE A 25 -21.42 22.84 -5.45
N ASN A 26 -20.24 22.22 -5.40
CA ASN A 26 -19.38 22.02 -6.56
C ASN A 26 -19.39 20.53 -6.96
N PRO A 27 -20.18 20.13 -7.98
CA PRO A 27 -20.24 18.74 -8.44
C PRO A 27 -18.95 18.28 -9.15
N GLU A 28 -18.09 19.22 -9.58
CA GLU A 28 -16.81 18.93 -10.23
C GLU A 28 -15.67 18.76 -9.20
N LEU A 29 -15.96 18.89 -7.91
CA LEU A 29 -14.96 18.72 -6.86
C LEU A 29 -14.51 17.26 -6.79
N VAL A 30 -13.35 16.98 -7.39
CA VAL A 30 -12.66 15.71 -7.25
C VAL A 30 -11.67 15.83 -6.10
N VAL A 31 -11.99 15.22 -4.96
CA VAL A 31 -11.07 15.11 -3.82
C VAL A 31 -10.34 13.77 -3.93
N SER A 32 -9.00 13.80 -3.90
CA SER A 32 -8.21 12.57 -3.91
C SER A 32 -8.39 11.81 -2.60
N GLY A 33 -8.29 10.47 -2.65
CA GLY A 33 -8.34 9.65 -1.43
C GLY A 33 -7.23 9.98 -0.43
N GLU A 34 -6.11 10.54 -0.88
CA GLU A 34 -5.02 11.02 -0.04
C GLU A 34 -5.44 12.25 0.79
N VAL A 35 -6.08 13.24 0.15
CA VAL A 35 -6.61 14.41 0.86
C VAL A 35 -7.70 14.01 1.85
N ILE A 36 -8.57 13.06 1.49
CA ILE A 36 -9.56 12.53 2.43
C ILE A 36 -8.87 11.89 3.64
N ARG A 37 -7.85 11.04 3.41
CA ARG A 37 -7.07 10.42 4.49
C ARG A 37 -6.44 11.46 5.41
N GLU A 38 -5.86 12.53 4.87
CA GLU A 38 -5.29 13.61 5.67
C GLU A 38 -6.31 14.30 6.58
N ILE A 39 -7.51 14.59 6.05
CA ILE A 39 -8.57 15.27 6.79
C ILE A 39 -9.09 14.41 7.95
N VAL A 40 -9.22 13.10 7.75
CA VAL A 40 -9.76 12.19 8.77
C VAL A 40 -8.69 11.68 9.75
N THR A 41 -7.40 11.92 9.49
CA THR A 41 -6.30 11.51 10.36
C THR A 41 -6.10 12.54 11.48
N LYS A 42 -6.18 12.06 12.73
CA LYS A 42 -5.89 12.84 13.93
C LYS A 42 -4.41 12.81 14.28
N GLU A 43 -3.79 11.63 14.24
CA GLU A 43 -2.39 11.45 14.61
C GLU A 43 -1.73 10.33 13.79
N ARG A 44 -0.40 10.36 13.74
CA ARG A 44 0.42 9.35 13.07
C ARG A 44 1.48 8.83 14.02
N LEU A 45 1.60 7.52 14.12
CA LEU A 45 2.66 6.86 14.88
C LEU A 45 3.59 6.15 13.92
N GLN A 46 4.89 6.41 14.06
CA GLN A 46 5.92 5.77 13.25
C GLN A 46 6.73 4.79 14.11
N ASN A 47 6.96 3.60 13.56
CA ASN A 47 7.79 2.56 14.15
C ASN A 47 8.79 2.06 13.12
N THR A 48 10.05 1.93 13.53
CA THR A 48 11.11 1.43 12.65
C THR A 48 11.83 0.29 13.34
N GLY A 49 12.04 -0.81 12.63
CA GLY A 49 12.77 -1.94 13.20
C GLY A 49 13.19 -3.00 12.18
N GLU A 50 14.11 -3.86 12.59
CA GLU A 50 14.54 -4.99 11.78
C GLU A 50 13.46 -6.07 11.70
N ARG A 51 13.14 -6.51 10.48
CA ARG A 51 12.12 -7.53 10.20
C ARG A 51 12.60 -8.49 9.12
N ILE A 52 11.99 -9.67 9.08
CA ILE A 52 12.13 -10.63 7.98
C ILE A 52 10.80 -10.68 7.23
N LEU A 53 10.83 -10.30 5.95
CA LEU A 53 9.66 -10.22 5.08
C LEU A 53 9.75 -11.26 3.98
N LYS A 54 8.77 -12.17 3.90
CA LYS A 54 8.76 -13.18 2.82
C LYS A 54 8.24 -12.53 1.54
N VAL A 55 9.03 -12.61 0.48
CA VAL A 55 8.69 -11.98 -0.80
C VAL A 55 7.60 -12.80 -1.49
N LYS A 56 6.53 -12.12 -1.93
CA LYS A 56 5.42 -12.76 -2.66
C LYS A 56 5.35 -12.27 -4.09
N LYS A 57 5.42 -10.95 -4.29
CA LYS A 57 5.43 -10.36 -5.63
C LYS A 57 6.40 -9.17 -5.64
N PRO A 58 7.63 -9.34 -6.14
CA PRO A 58 8.54 -8.22 -6.36
C PRO A 58 8.11 -7.42 -7.59
N ASP A 59 8.43 -6.13 -7.60
CA ASP A 59 8.38 -5.30 -8.81
C ASP A 59 9.76 -5.32 -9.47
N TYR A 60 9.82 -5.90 -10.66
CA TYR A 60 11.04 -6.04 -11.45
C TYR A 60 11.33 -4.84 -12.36
N LEU A 61 10.35 -3.98 -12.62
CA LEU A 61 10.43 -2.97 -13.68
C LEU A 61 10.22 -1.55 -13.17
N GLY A 62 9.61 -1.38 -12.01
CA GLY A 62 9.26 -0.07 -11.45
C GLY A 62 9.66 0.14 -10.00
N THR A 63 9.09 1.18 -9.42
CA THR A 63 9.23 1.59 -8.01
C THR A 63 7.94 1.37 -7.23
N SER A 64 7.05 0.50 -7.73
CA SER A 64 5.76 0.23 -7.11
C SER A 64 5.94 -0.50 -5.77
N LYS A 65 4.88 -0.54 -4.96
CA LYS A 65 4.89 -1.33 -3.72
C LYS A 65 5.05 -2.82 -4.05
N TRP A 66 5.92 -3.49 -3.31
CA TRP A 66 6.12 -4.93 -3.35
C TRP A 66 5.16 -5.61 -2.39
N ALA A 67 4.66 -6.79 -2.76
CA ALA A 67 3.84 -7.60 -1.86
C ALA A 67 4.73 -8.54 -1.03
N PHE A 68 4.60 -8.44 0.28
CA PHE A 68 5.29 -9.26 1.26
C PHE A 68 4.31 -10.00 2.16
N ARG A 69 4.78 -11.10 2.75
CA ARG A 69 4.13 -11.71 3.91
C ARG A 69 4.92 -11.36 5.17
N TYR A 70 4.26 -10.73 6.12
CA TYR A 70 4.78 -10.39 7.44
C TYR A 70 3.97 -11.14 8.51
N GLY A 71 4.59 -12.17 9.10
CA GLY A 71 3.87 -13.12 9.97
C GLY A 71 2.72 -13.82 9.24
N ALA A 72 1.49 -13.57 9.69
CA ALA A 72 0.27 -14.11 9.07
C ALA A 72 -0.31 -13.18 7.99
N GLN A 73 0.04 -11.90 7.98
CA GLN A 73 -0.56 -10.87 7.14
C GLN A 73 0.20 -10.68 5.83
N MET A 74 -0.54 -10.24 4.82
CA MET A 74 0.01 -9.72 3.56
C MET A 74 0.11 -8.20 3.68
N ILE A 75 1.27 -7.65 3.33
CA ILE A 75 1.50 -6.20 3.33
C ILE A 75 2.04 -5.77 1.97
N GLU A 76 1.72 -4.55 1.57
CA GLU A 76 2.31 -3.88 0.42
C GLU A 76 3.26 -2.80 0.93
N ALA A 77 4.54 -2.95 0.65
CA ALA A 77 5.58 -2.03 1.13
C ALA A 77 6.38 -1.47 -0.03
N LYS A 78 6.67 -0.16 0.02
CA LYS A 78 7.59 0.46 -0.94
C LYS A 78 9.02 0.00 -0.63
N LEU A 79 9.80 -0.26 -1.67
CA LEU A 79 11.23 -0.53 -1.52
C LEU A 79 12.02 0.79 -1.66
N GLY A 80 12.37 1.39 -0.53
CA GLY A 80 13.09 2.67 -0.47
C GLY A 80 14.62 2.55 -0.63
N ASP A 81 15.17 1.34 -0.51
CA ASP A 81 16.60 1.08 -0.74
C ASP A 81 16.92 1.07 -2.24
N VAL A 82 17.11 2.27 -2.80
CA VAL A 82 17.31 2.49 -4.23
C VAL A 82 18.51 1.73 -4.77
N LYS A 83 19.62 1.68 -4.02
CA LYS A 83 20.82 0.99 -4.46
C LYS A 83 20.55 -0.52 -4.55
N TRP A 84 19.98 -1.11 -3.50
CA TRP A 84 19.66 -2.53 -3.52
C TRP A 84 18.65 -2.88 -4.63
N LEU A 85 17.64 -2.01 -4.85
CA LEU A 85 16.65 -2.19 -5.90
C LEU A 85 17.30 -2.24 -7.29
N GLN A 86 18.25 -1.34 -7.55
CA GLN A 86 19.02 -1.33 -8.81
C GLN A 86 19.84 -2.60 -8.98
N ASP A 87 20.58 -3.03 -7.95
CA ASP A 87 21.36 -4.26 -7.98
C ASP A 87 20.44 -5.48 -8.29
N PHE A 88 19.24 -5.52 -7.72
CA PHE A 88 18.23 -6.55 -8.02
C PHE A 88 17.72 -6.49 -9.46
N GLN A 89 17.36 -5.30 -9.96
CA GLN A 89 16.84 -5.10 -11.32
C GLN A 89 17.89 -5.40 -12.39
N ASN A 90 19.18 -5.17 -12.08
CA ASN A 90 20.31 -5.51 -12.95
C ASN A 90 20.69 -7.01 -12.90
N GLY A 91 20.04 -7.80 -12.04
CA GLY A 91 20.31 -9.23 -11.87
C GLY A 91 21.56 -9.54 -11.02
N GLU A 92 22.13 -8.54 -10.34
CA GLU A 92 23.27 -8.72 -9.42
C GLU A 92 22.81 -9.37 -8.10
N VAL A 93 21.54 -9.17 -7.72
CA VAL A 93 20.90 -9.85 -6.59
C VAL A 93 19.94 -10.91 -7.09
N ASN A 94 20.24 -12.17 -6.78
CA ASN A 94 19.32 -13.28 -7.05
C ASN A 94 18.29 -13.41 -5.91
N LEU A 95 17.00 -13.28 -6.23
CA LEU A 95 15.87 -13.48 -5.33
C LEU A 95 14.88 -14.47 -5.95
N ALA A 96 14.75 -15.66 -5.35
CA ALA A 96 13.89 -16.73 -5.85
C ALA A 96 12.50 -16.71 -5.17
N PRO A 97 11.48 -17.31 -5.80
CA PRO A 97 10.18 -17.51 -5.16
C PRO A 97 10.32 -18.23 -3.81
N GLY A 98 9.75 -17.63 -2.77
CA GLY A 98 9.79 -18.17 -1.41
C GLY A 98 10.96 -17.66 -0.55
N ASP A 99 11.91 -16.93 -1.13
CA ASP A 99 12.93 -16.20 -0.37
C ASP A 99 12.30 -15.06 0.45
N SER A 100 13.05 -14.63 1.47
CA SER A 100 12.68 -13.51 2.34
C SER A 100 13.79 -12.46 2.36
N LEU A 101 13.45 -11.23 2.70
CA LEU A 101 14.41 -10.15 2.92
C LEU A 101 14.52 -9.86 4.41
N ARG A 102 15.75 -9.77 4.93
CA ARG A 102 16.00 -9.12 6.23
C ARG A 102 16.17 -7.63 5.96
N VAL A 103 15.33 -6.81 6.59
CA VAL A 103 15.20 -5.39 6.26
C VAL A 103 15.04 -4.53 7.50
N THR A 104 15.34 -3.24 7.38
CA THR A 104 14.77 -2.21 8.25
C THR A 104 13.44 -1.77 7.66
N LEU A 105 12.34 -2.07 8.35
CA LEU A 105 10.98 -1.71 7.96
C LEU A 105 10.53 -0.49 8.78
N SER A 106 10.07 0.55 8.09
CA SER A 106 9.28 1.65 8.68
C SER A 106 7.81 1.36 8.48
N GLU A 107 7.05 1.45 9.56
CA GLU A 107 5.60 1.34 9.63
C GLU A 107 5.06 2.67 10.13
N GLU A 108 4.17 3.30 9.37
CA GLU A 108 3.46 4.49 9.79
C GLU A 108 1.96 4.18 9.88
N VAL A 109 1.41 4.29 11.08
CA VAL A 109 -0.02 4.05 11.35
C VAL A 109 -0.71 5.39 11.56
N SER A 110 -1.70 5.67 10.73
CA SER A 110 -2.55 6.85 10.83
C SER A 110 -3.83 6.51 11.59
N TYR A 111 -4.10 7.23 12.68
CA TYR A 111 -5.28 7.04 13.52
C TYR A 111 -6.30 8.17 13.31
N GLY A 112 -7.57 7.80 13.30
CA GLY A 112 -8.71 8.70 13.18
C GLY A 112 -9.09 9.37 14.49
N TYR A 113 -10.08 10.25 14.43
CA TYR A 113 -10.60 10.95 15.61
C TYR A 113 -11.34 10.02 16.59
N ASP A 114 -11.83 8.88 16.11
CA ASP A 114 -12.44 7.79 16.87
C ASP A 114 -11.41 6.83 17.50
N GLY A 115 -10.12 6.99 17.18
CA GLY A 115 -9.04 6.12 17.63
C GLY A 115 -8.85 4.87 16.77
N GLU A 116 -9.61 4.72 15.67
CA GLU A 116 -9.45 3.61 14.73
C GLU A 116 -8.32 3.86 13.74
N VAL A 117 -7.78 2.78 13.15
CA VAL A 117 -6.75 2.88 12.11
C VAL A 117 -7.40 3.33 10.80
N VAL A 118 -7.01 4.51 10.32
CA VAL A 118 -7.41 5.03 9.01
C VAL A 118 -6.60 4.37 7.90
N HIS A 119 -5.29 4.24 8.12
CA HIS A 119 -4.36 3.75 7.11
C HIS A 119 -3.04 3.28 7.74
N THR A 120 -2.35 2.37 7.06
CA THR A 120 -1.00 1.95 7.43
C THR A 120 -0.10 1.92 6.20
N ASP A 121 1.02 2.63 6.26
CA ASP A 121 2.04 2.60 5.22
C ASP A 121 3.28 1.85 5.70
N TYR A 122 3.84 1.05 4.79
CA TYR A 122 5.06 0.30 5.00
C TYR A 122 6.12 0.71 3.98
N GLU A 123 7.33 0.94 4.47
CA GLU A 123 8.49 1.22 3.63
C GLU A 123 9.70 0.42 4.12
N VAL A 124 10.27 -0.37 3.20
CA VAL A 124 11.57 -0.99 3.40
C VAL A 124 12.64 0.08 3.19
N GLN A 125 13.17 0.61 4.28
CA GLN A 125 14.21 1.66 4.23
C GLN A 125 15.57 1.11 3.81
N LYS A 126 15.89 -0.11 4.22
CA LYS A 126 17.18 -0.75 3.93
C LYS A 126 17.05 -2.27 3.87
N VAL A 127 17.73 -2.89 2.91
CA VAL A 127 17.85 -4.35 2.83
C VAL A 127 19.22 -4.78 3.37
N HIS A 128 19.22 -5.67 4.37
CA HIS A 128 20.44 -6.20 4.98
C HIS A 128 20.88 -7.53 4.36
N GLY A 129 19.95 -8.24 3.71
CA GLY A 129 20.28 -9.47 2.97
C GLY A 129 19.08 -10.33 2.62
N VAL A 130 19.33 -11.35 1.80
CA VAL A 130 18.34 -12.34 1.37
C VAL A 130 18.43 -13.58 2.28
N VAL A 131 17.31 -13.95 2.89
CA VAL A 131 17.14 -15.20 3.64
C VAL A 131 16.50 -16.23 2.71
N ARG A 132 17.24 -17.30 2.40
CA ARG A 132 16.79 -18.31 1.42
C ARG A 132 15.64 -19.14 1.96
N GLY A 133 14.60 -19.28 1.15
CA GLY A 133 13.46 -20.14 1.45
C GLY A 133 13.82 -21.63 1.35
N PRO A 134 13.04 -22.53 1.97
CA PRO A 134 13.17 -23.95 1.73
C PRO A 134 12.92 -24.21 0.24
N ARG A 135 13.96 -24.67 -0.47
CA ARG A 135 13.84 -25.06 -1.87
C ARG A 135 12.87 -26.23 -1.92
N GLY A 136 11.73 -26.06 -2.58
CA GLY A 136 10.80 -27.15 -2.82
C GLY A 136 11.55 -28.29 -3.50
N SER A 137 11.61 -29.44 -2.87
CA SER A 137 11.99 -30.67 -3.54
C SER A 137 10.90 -30.91 -4.58
N GLN A 138 11.15 -30.55 -5.84
CA GLN A 138 10.45 -31.16 -6.97
C GLN A 138 10.91 -32.62 -6.97
N ILE A 139 10.28 -33.44 -6.13
CA ILE A 139 10.37 -34.89 -6.20
C ILE A 139 9.78 -35.26 -7.56
N GLY A 140 10.61 -35.89 -8.39
CA GLY A 140 10.30 -36.23 -9.77
C GLY A 140 8.99 -37.01 -9.88
N LEU A 141 8.00 -36.41 -10.56
CA LEU A 141 6.88 -37.14 -11.15
C LEU A 141 7.28 -37.60 -12.54
N LEU A 142 8.22 -38.54 -12.58
CA LEU A 142 8.43 -39.46 -13.70
C LEU A 142 8.64 -40.83 -13.07
N GLY A 143 7.52 -41.44 -12.66
CA GLY A 143 7.48 -42.87 -12.40
C GLY A 143 7.21 -43.56 -13.72
N ASP A 144 8.17 -44.37 -14.15
CA ASP A 144 8.13 -45.19 -15.36
C ASP A 144 6.85 -46.02 -15.45
N ALA A 145 6.14 -45.90 -16.57
CA ALA A 145 5.20 -46.91 -17.01
C ALA A 145 5.99 -47.96 -17.80
N GLN A 146 6.25 -49.11 -17.17
CA GLN A 146 6.54 -50.36 -17.86
C GLN A 146 5.24 -50.98 -18.37
#